data_AF-A0A087B993-F1
#
_entry.id   AF-A0A087B993-F1
#
_cell.length_a   1.000
_cell.length_b   1.000
_cell.length_c   1.000
_cell.angle_alpha   90.00
_cell.angle_beta   90.00
_cell.angle_gamma   90.00
#
_symmetry.space_group_name_H-M   'P 1'
#
loop_
_entity.id
_entity.type
_entity.pdbx_description
1 polymer ?
#
loop_
_entity_poly.entity_id
_entity_poly.type
_entity_poly.pdbx_seq_one_letter_code
_entity_poly.pdbx_strand_id
1 'polypeptide(L)' 'MNEPQHESSMTPLKSQESTEIARSYQLPGGCPWDGEQTNRSLIKPLLEETYEYIDAVETGDRDNMREE' A
#
# COMPACT_ATOMS: atom_id res chain seq x y z
N MET A 1 20.73 20.74 -34.87
CA MET A 1 20.36 19.54 -34.11
C MET A 1 20.56 19.88 -32.64
N ASN A 2 19.50 20.33 -31.97
CA ASN A 2 19.48 20.46 -30.52
C ASN A 2 18.26 19.66 -30.08
N GLU A 3 18.52 18.52 -29.45
CA GLU A 3 17.52 17.69 -28.77
C GLU A 3 16.93 18.51 -27.61
N PRO A 4 15.60 18.59 -27.45
CA PRO A 4 15.02 19.20 -26.27
C PRO A 4 15.26 18.26 -25.07
N GLN A 5 15.98 18.75 -24.06
CA GLN A 5 16.10 18.07 -22.77
C GLN A 5 14.72 18.03 -22.12
N HIS A 6 14.04 16.89 -22.22
CA HIS A 6 12.82 16.65 -21.48
C HIS A 6 13.21 16.32 -20.04
N GLU A 7 13.31 17.35 -19.21
CA GLU A 7 13.41 17.20 -17.76
C GLU A 7 12.08 16.64 -17.26
N SER A 8 12.02 15.30 -17.18
CA SER A 8 10.89 14.59 -16.59
C SER A 8 10.85 14.95 -15.12
N SER A 9 10.01 15.93 -14.77
CA SER A 9 9.63 16.24 -13.39
C SER A 9 9.19 14.93 -12.74
N MET A 10 10.03 14.39 -11.87
CA MET A 10 9.75 13.16 -11.13
C MET A 10 8.78 13.48 -10.01
N THR A 11 7.52 13.70 -10.40
CA THR A 11 6.40 13.75 -9.45
C THR A 11 6.35 12.39 -8.75
N PRO A 12 6.42 12.33 -7.42
CA PRO A 12 6.31 11.07 -6.68
C PRO A 12 5.01 10.35 -7.08
N LEU A 13 5.14 9.09 -7.49
CA LEU A 13 3.98 8.21 -7.61
C LEU A 13 3.40 8.00 -6.20
N LYS A 14 2.07 7.91 -6.07
CA LYS A 14 1.36 7.68 -4.78
C LYS A 14 1.91 6.49 -3.97
N SER A 15 2.58 5.55 -4.63
CA SER A 15 3.26 4.42 -3.97
C SER A 15 4.42 4.85 -3.05
N GLN A 16 5.07 6.00 -3.31
CA GLN A 16 6.16 6.48 -2.46
C GLN A 16 5.65 6.96 -1.09
N GLU A 17 4.51 7.68 -1.05
CA GLU A 17 3.89 8.15 0.20
C GLU A 17 3.53 7.00 1.15
N SER A 18 2.97 5.90 0.62
CA SER A 18 2.59 4.73 1.42
C SER A 18 3.81 4.05 2.08
N THR A 19 4.96 4.03 1.37
CA THR A 19 6.20 3.47 1.95
C THR A 19 6.82 4.36 3.03
N GLU A 20 6.63 5.67 2.96
CA GLU A 20 7.13 6.60 3.99
C GLU A 20 6.31 6.48 5.27
N ILE A 21 4.99 6.37 5.15
CA ILE A 21 4.08 6.12 6.27
C ILE A 21 4.41 4.77 6.93
N ALA A 22 4.55 3.70 6.15
CA ALA A 22 4.90 2.38 6.68
C ALA A 22 6.24 2.39 7.43
N ARG A 23 7.25 3.12 6.93
CA ARG A 23 8.54 3.28 7.63
C ARG A 23 8.40 4.03 8.95
N SER A 24 7.49 4.99 9.05
CA SER A 24 7.28 5.77 10.27
C SER A 24 6.83 4.89 11.45
N TYR A 25 6.04 3.85 11.19
CA TYR A 25 5.57 2.89 12.20
C TYR A 25 6.67 1.92 12.67
N GLN A 26 7.76 1.78 11.91
CA GLN A 26 8.90 0.93 12.27
C GLN A 26 9.94 1.66 13.13
N LEU A 27 9.76 2.96 13.39
CA LEU A 27 10.65 3.76 14.22
C LEU A 27 10.43 3.51 15.72
N PRO A 28 11.42 3.79 16.59
CA PRO A 28 11.24 3.77 18.04
C PRO A 28 10.05 4.65 18.46
N GLY A 29 9.03 4.05 19.08
CA GLY A 29 7.77 4.71 19.44
C GLY A 29 6.58 4.36 18.55
N GLY A 30 6.80 3.63 17.45
CA GLY A 30 5.73 3.04 16.63
C GLY A 30 5.13 1.77 17.23
N CYS A 31 4.13 1.21 16.55
CA CYS A 31 3.52 -0.06 16.97
C CYS A 31 4.55 -1.20 16.85
N PRO A 32 4.82 -1.96 17.93
CA PRO A 32 5.80 -3.04 17.88
C PRO A 32 5.51 -4.08 16.79
N TRP A 33 4.23 -4.39 16.56
CA TRP A 33 3.81 -5.35 15.53
C TRP A 33 4.17 -4.88 14.11
N ASP A 34 3.98 -3.59 13.80
CA ASP A 34 4.33 -3.02 12.49
C ASP A 34 5.85 -3.08 12.23
N GLY A 35 6.64 -2.86 13.30
CA GLY A 35 8.09 -2.97 13.28
C GLY A 35 8.63 -4.37 12.96
N GLU A 36 7.84 -5.41 13.24
CA GLU A 36 8.21 -6.81 13.01
C GLU A 36 7.80 -7.33 11.63
N GLN A 37 7.00 -6.56 10.86
CA GLN A 37 6.48 -7.03 9.58
C GLN A 37 7.55 -7.09 8.49
N THR A 38 7.44 -8.12 7.65
CA THR A 38 8.23 -8.30 6.43
C THR A 38 7.27 -8.52 5.26
N ASN A 39 7.73 -8.33 4.02
CA ASN A 39 6.92 -8.67 2.84
C ASN A 39 6.38 -10.11 2.89
N ARG A 40 7.12 -11.04 3.52
CA ARG A 40 6.69 -12.43 3.66
C ARG A 40 5.62 -12.63 4.74
N SER A 41 5.69 -11.91 5.86
CA SER A 41 4.67 -12.02 6.92
C SER A 41 3.32 -11.44 6.46
N LEU A 42 3.35 -10.43 5.60
CA LEU A 42 2.16 -9.75 5.09
C LEU A 42 1.41 -10.53 3.98
N ILE A 43 1.99 -11.59 3.41
CA ILE A 43 1.32 -12.36 2.33
C ILE A 43 -0.01 -12.95 2.80
N LYS A 44 -0.03 -13.50 4.03
CA LYS A 44 -1.23 -14.14 4.56
C LYS A 44 -2.38 -13.13 4.75
N PRO A 45 -2.22 -12.05 5.54
CA PRO A 45 -3.31 -11.09 5.71
C PRO A 45 -3.70 -10.46 4.37
N LEU A 46 -2.75 -10.11 3.49
CA LEU A 46 -3.08 -9.57 2.17
C LEU A 46 -3.98 -10.50 1.35
N LEU A 47 -3.75 -11.82 1.42
CA LEU A 47 -4.59 -12.80 0.75
C LEU A 47 -5.99 -12.88 1.37
N GLU A 48 -6.10 -12.79 2.69
CA GLU A 48 -7.37 -12.78 3.43
C GLU A 48 -8.21 -11.57 3.02
N GLU A 49 -7.65 -10.36 3.09
CA GLU A 49 -8.30 -9.11 2.65
C GLU A 49 -8.72 -9.16 1.17
N THR A 50 -7.89 -9.77 0.31
CA THR A 50 -8.23 -9.94 -1.11
C THR A 50 -9.47 -10.80 -1.29
N TYR A 51 -9.63 -11.86 -0.49
CA TYR A 51 -10.83 -12.70 -0.54
C TYR A 51 -12.06 -11.99 0.03
N GLU A 52 -11.90 -11.17 1.07
CA GLU A 52 -12.98 -10.34 1.63
C GLU A 52 -13.45 -9.29 0.62
N TYR A 53 -12.53 -8.64 -0.10
CA TYR A 53 -12.89 -7.77 -1.21
C TYR A 53 -13.63 -8.50 -2.34
N ILE A 54 -13.18 -9.71 -2.70
CA ILE A 54 -13.87 -10.53 -3.71
C ILE A 54 -15.30 -10.85 -3.27
N ASP A 55 -15.50 -11.27 -2.02
CA ASP A 55 -16.84 -11.56 -1.48
C ASP A 55 -17.74 -10.31 -1.49
N ALA A 56 -17.19 -9.16 -1.11
CA ALA A 56 -17.91 -7.89 -1.19
C ALA A 56 -18.37 -7.59 -2.62
N VAL A 57 -17.51 -7.79 -3.62
CA VAL A 57 -17.84 -7.64 -5.04
C VAL A 57 -18.93 -8.62 -5.47
N GLU A 58 -18.83 -9.89 -5.10
CA GLU A 58 -19.78 -10.94 -5.48
C GLU A 58 -21.17 -10.72 -4.86
N THR A 59 -21.22 -10.17 -3.64
CA THR A 59 -22.47 -9.85 -2.92
C THR A 59 -23.04 -8.46 -3.27
N GLY A 60 -22.26 -7.63 -3.97
CA GLY A 60 -22.66 -6.25 -4.31
C GLY A 60 -22.60 -5.28 -3.14
N ASP A 61 -21.86 -5.61 -2.08
CA ASP A 61 -21.69 -4.77 -0.89
C ASP A 61 -20.66 -3.67 -1.15
N ARG A 62 -21.16 -2.48 -1.48
CA ARG A 62 -20.32 -1.32 -1.80
C ARG A 62 -19.62 -0.70 -0.59
N ASP A 63 -20.13 -0.92 0.61
CA ASP A 63 -19.52 -0.36 1.80
C ASP A 63 -18.36 -1.26 2.23
N ASN A 64 -18.52 -2.58 2.15
CA ASN A 64 -17.41 -3.50 2.40
C ASN A 64 -16.28 -3.37 1.36
N MET A 65 -16.61 -3.20 0.07
CA MET A 65 -15.60 -2.91 -0.98
C MET A 65 -14.73 -1.67 -0.73
N ARG A 66 -15.17 -0.73 0.12
CA ARG A 66 -14.40 0.48 0.43
C ARG A 66 -13.49 0.28 1.64
N GLU A 67 -13.80 -0.69 2.48
CA GLU A 67 -13.04 -1.04 3.67
C GLU A 67 -11.84 -1.90 3.30
N GLU A 68 -12.06 -2.92 2.46
CA GLU A 68 -11.03 -3.88 2.00
C GLU A 68 -10.23 -3.41 0.77
#